data_AF-A0A6J3ITT6-F1
#
_entry.id   AF-A0A6J3ITT6-F1
#
_cell.length_a   1.000
_cell.length_b   1.000
_cell.length_c   1.000
_cell.angle_alpha   90.00
_cell.angle_beta   90.00
_cell.angle_gamma   90.00
#
_symmetry.space_group_name_H-M   'P 1'
#
loop_
_entity.id
_entity.type
_entity.pdbx_description
1 polymer ?
#
loop_
_entity_poly.entity_id
_entity_poly.type
_entity_poly.pdbx_seq_one_letter_code
_entity_poly.pdbx_strand_id
1 'polypeptide(L)'
;MEEKQPPKTKEPSKRDEPQQKETPTPLSLGTKSKAEAKTPALVETQTVGNASEKLEKPPETQKKLSDKDMVAIKIQAWWRGTLVRRALLHAALRACIIQCWWRLMLSKILEKRRRAALEVFSREEWAAVTLQSQARMWRIRRRYCQVLNAVRIIQAYWRCRACASRGFIKGQYRVTANQLHLELEILLGSGPCIVTECIPISIKE
;
A
#
# COMPACT_ATOMS: atom_id res chain seq x y z
N MET A 1 24.76 27.32 32.94
CA MET A 1 24.84 26.45 31.76
C MET A 1 24.13 25.16 32.16
N GLU A 2 22.91 24.98 31.65
CA GLU A 2 21.94 23.98 32.14
C GLU A 2 22.43 22.53 32.03
N GLU A 3 22.25 21.81 33.12
CA GLU A 3 22.38 20.37 33.25
C GLU A 3 21.11 19.70 32.65
N LYS A 4 21.27 18.89 31.59
CA LYS A 4 20.16 18.11 31.02
C LYS A 4 20.37 16.61 31.23
N GLN A 5 19.52 16.04 32.08
CA GLN A 5 19.28 14.60 32.22
C GLN A 5 18.67 13.99 30.94
N PRO A 6 18.90 12.69 30.65
CA PRO A 6 18.28 11.98 29.54
C PRO A 6 16.97 11.31 29.99
N PRO A 7 15.92 11.22 29.13
CA PRO A 7 14.76 10.43 29.46
C PRO A 7 14.92 8.96 29.06
N LYS A 8 14.38 8.12 29.95
CA LYS A 8 14.42 6.67 30.04
C LYS A 8 13.69 5.93 28.91
N THR A 9 14.23 4.74 28.66
CA THR A 9 13.74 3.56 27.94
C THR A 9 12.25 3.25 28.17
N LYS A 10 11.54 2.86 27.10
CA LYS A 10 10.34 2.02 27.17
C LYS A 10 10.44 0.92 26.10
N GLU A 11 10.67 -0.31 26.55
CA GLU A 11 10.39 -1.52 25.78
C GLU A 11 8.89 -1.69 25.57
N PRO A 12 8.49 -2.43 24.53
CA PRO A 12 7.40 -3.36 24.68
C PRO A 12 7.79 -4.77 24.26
N SER A 13 7.69 -5.66 25.26
CA SER A 13 7.42 -7.09 25.17
C SER A 13 6.48 -7.47 24.02
N LYS A 14 6.89 -8.46 23.22
CA LYS A 14 6.01 -9.37 22.48
C LYS A 14 6.63 -10.76 22.38
N ARG A 15 6.14 -11.69 23.20
CA ARG A 15 5.91 -13.08 22.77
C ARG A 15 4.50 -13.14 22.18
N ASP A 16 4.36 -13.77 21.02
CA ASP A 16 3.60 -15.00 20.87
C ASP A 16 3.55 -15.39 19.38
N GLU A 17 4.08 -16.57 19.10
CA GLU A 17 3.89 -17.35 17.88
C GLU A 17 2.46 -17.92 17.88
N PRO A 18 1.88 -18.27 16.71
CA PRO A 18 2.04 -19.67 16.30
C PRO A 18 2.19 -19.92 14.79
N GLN A 19 2.78 -21.08 14.54
CA GLN A 19 3.02 -21.79 13.30
C GLN A 19 1.78 -22.22 12.49
N GLN A 20 2.01 -22.27 11.16
CA GLN A 20 1.63 -23.31 10.17
C GLN A 20 0.16 -23.75 10.00
N LYS A 21 -0.37 -23.66 8.76
CA LYS A 21 -0.47 -24.79 7.80
C LYS A 21 -1.33 -24.45 6.57
N GLU A 22 -0.82 -24.90 5.42
CA GLU A 22 -1.51 -25.52 4.27
C GLU A 22 -2.50 -24.71 3.41
N THR A 23 -2.05 -24.44 2.17
CA THR A 23 -2.88 -24.35 0.96
C THR A 23 -3.39 -25.75 0.56
N PRO A 24 -4.58 -25.85 -0.05
CA PRO A 24 -4.58 -26.32 -1.45
C PRO A 24 -5.51 -25.57 -2.42
N THR A 25 -5.04 -25.57 -3.66
CA THR A 25 -5.55 -25.14 -4.98
C THR A 25 -6.94 -25.74 -5.36
N PRO A 26 -7.69 -25.16 -6.34
CA PRO A 26 -9.15 -25.04 -6.32
C PRO A 26 -9.89 -26.15 -7.08
N LEU A 27 -11.14 -26.39 -6.67
CA LEU A 27 -12.08 -27.29 -7.34
C LEU A 27 -13.12 -26.50 -8.15
N SER A 28 -12.95 -26.60 -9.47
CA SER A 28 -13.97 -26.88 -10.50
C SER A 28 -15.29 -26.10 -10.51
N LEU A 29 -15.41 -25.27 -11.55
CA LEU A 29 -16.67 -24.91 -12.20
C LEU A 29 -17.47 -26.17 -12.58
N GLY A 30 -18.76 -26.19 -12.22
CA GLY A 30 -19.76 -27.17 -12.67
C GLY A 30 -21.02 -26.45 -13.14
N THR A 31 -21.14 -26.34 -14.46
CA THR A 31 -22.32 -26.51 -15.33
C THR A 31 -23.74 -26.12 -14.84
N LYS A 32 -24.29 -25.14 -15.56
CA LYS A 32 -25.69 -24.88 -15.98
C LYS A 32 -26.77 -25.90 -15.60
N SER A 33 -27.93 -25.41 -15.13
CA SER A 33 -29.22 -25.78 -15.72
C SER A 33 -30.22 -24.61 -15.67
N LYS A 34 -30.92 -24.44 -16.78
CA LYS A 34 -32.05 -23.54 -17.05
C LYS A 34 -33.22 -24.49 -17.32
N ALA A 35 -34.36 -24.30 -16.67
CA ALA A 35 -35.63 -24.87 -17.14
C ALA A 35 -36.83 -24.08 -16.59
N GLU A 36 -37.74 -23.78 -17.52
CA GLU A 36 -38.99 -23.05 -17.42
C GLU A 36 -40.15 -23.87 -16.81
N ALA A 37 -41.09 -23.13 -16.21
CA ALA A 37 -42.55 -23.26 -16.21
C ALA A 37 -43.24 -24.60 -15.84
N LYS A 38 -44.05 -24.58 -14.77
CA LYS A 38 -45.53 -24.66 -14.82
C LYS A 38 -46.15 -24.77 -13.43
N THR A 39 -47.25 -24.04 -13.22
CA THR A 39 -48.26 -24.24 -12.18
C THR A 39 -48.90 -25.63 -12.27
N PRO A 40 -49.33 -26.18 -11.12
CA PRO A 40 -50.70 -26.70 -11.05
C PRO A 40 -51.43 -26.30 -9.76
N ALA A 41 -52.76 -26.33 -9.88
CA ALA A 41 -53.75 -25.97 -8.89
C ALA A 41 -54.06 -27.10 -7.88
N LEU A 42 -54.86 -26.71 -6.89
CA LEU A 42 -55.86 -27.52 -6.17
C LEU A 42 -55.34 -28.52 -5.12
N VAL A 43 -55.46 -28.13 -3.85
CA VAL A 43 -55.61 -29.07 -2.73
C VAL A 43 -56.76 -28.57 -1.87
N GLU A 44 -57.84 -29.35 -1.90
CA GLU A 44 -58.94 -29.32 -0.94
C GLU A 44 -58.44 -29.70 0.46
N THR A 45 -59.03 -29.12 1.50
CA THR A 45 -59.11 -29.81 2.79
C THR A 45 -60.49 -29.58 3.37
N GLN A 46 -61.10 -30.71 3.72
CA GLN A 46 -62.50 -30.89 4.07
C GLN A 46 -62.83 -30.31 5.46
N THR A 47 -64.00 -29.68 5.50
CA THR A 47 -65.07 -29.77 6.50
C THR A 47 -64.89 -30.70 7.71
N VAL A 48 -64.84 -30.10 8.90
CA VAL A 48 -65.48 -30.51 10.18
C VAL A 48 -65.57 -29.19 11.00
N GLY A 49 -66.62 -28.78 11.70
CA GLY A 49 -67.93 -29.28 12.06
C GLY A 49 -68.53 -28.21 13.00
N ASN A 50 -69.84 -28.00 12.87
CA ASN A 50 -70.64 -26.98 13.57
C ASN A 50 -70.51 -27.02 15.10
N ALA A 51 -70.47 -25.86 15.75
CA ALA A 51 -71.29 -25.54 16.93
C ALA A 51 -71.08 -24.11 17.41
N SER A 52 -72.20 -23.49 17.83
CA SER A 52 -72.32 -22.25 18.59
C SER A 52 -72.33 -20.94 17.81
N GLU A 53 -73.52 -20.69 17.26
CA GLU A 53 -74.19 -19.39 17.33
C GLU A 53 -73.75 -18.57 18.56
N LYS A 54 -73.03 -17.49 18.30
CA LYS A 54 -73.27 -16.23 18.99
C LYS A 54 -72.93 -15.10 18.05
N LEU A 55 -73.82 -14.90 17.08
CA LEU A 55 -73.91 -13.64 16.37
C LEU A 55 -74.40 -12.62 17.42
N GLU A 56 -73.46 -11.98 18.13
CA GLU A 56 -73.81 -10.82 18.94
C GLU A 56 -74.30 -9.74 17.99
N LYS A 57 -75.63 -9.65 17.91
CA LYS A 57 -76.38 -8.58 17.28
C LYS A 57 -75.76 -7.23 17.71
N PRO A 58 -75.51 -6.29 16.77
CA PRO A 58 -75.21 -4.92 17.14
C PRO A 58 -76.37 -4.42 18.04
N PRO A 59 -76.11 -3.72 19.14
CA PRO A 59 -77.19 -3.17 19.94
C PRO A 59 -77.99 -2.20 19.06
N GLU A 60 -79.21 -2.61 18.71
CA GLU A 60 -80.23 -1.77 18.12
C GLU A 60 -80.59 -0.67 19.13
N THR A 61 -79.91 0.45 19.04
CA THR A 61 -80.46 1.73 19.46
C THR A 61 -80.63 2.58 18.21
N GLN A 62 -81.69 2.31 17.45
CA GLN A 62 -82.23 3.29 16.50
C GLN A 62 -82.92 4.41 17.30
N LYS A 63 -82.14 5.20 18.03
CA LYS A 63 -82.53 6.58 18.31
C LYS A 63 -82.39 7.29 16.98
N LYS A 64 -83.47 7.85 16.43
CA LYS A 64 -83.38 8.81 15.31
C LYS A 64 -82.41 9.90 15.74
N LEU A 65 -81.14 9.77 15.34
CA LEU A 65 -80.12 10.77 15.59
C LEU A 65 -80.61 12.05 14.93
N SER A 66 -80.69 13.13 15.71
CA SER A 66 -81.07 14.42 15.15
C SER A 66 -80.07 14.78 14.06
N ASP A 67 -80.48 15.51 13.01
CA ASP A 67 -79.55 15.97 11.96
C ASP A 67 -78.29 16.63 12.54
N LYS A 68 -78.43 17.27 13.71
CA LYS A 68 -77.32 17.86 14.48
C LYS A 68 -76.29 16.82 14.94
N ASP A 69 -76.73 15.66 15.42
CA ASP A 69 -75.86 14.57 15.86
C ASP A 69 -75.11 13.96 14.66
N MET A 70 -75.79 13.82 13.52
CA MET A 70 -75.18 13.30 12.30
C MET A 70 -74.11 14.24 11.73
N VAL A 71 -74.34 15.57 11.81
CA VAL A 71 -73.33 16.58 11.46
C VAL A 71 -72.15 16.55 12.44
N ALA A 72 -72.41 16.42 13.74
CA ALA A 72 -71.34 16.33 14.75
C ALA A 72 -70.46 15.09 14.54
N ILE A 73 -71.06 13.93 14.21
CA ILE A 73 -70.31 12.70 13.88
C ILE A 73 -69.43 12.91 12.65
N LYS A 74 -69.92 13.58 11.60
CA LYS A 74 -69.11 13.91 10.41
C LYS A 74 -67.91 14.79 10.76
N ILE A 75 -68.12 15.82 11.59
CA ILE A 75 -67.05 16.71 12.04
C ILE A 75 -66.02 15.95 12.89
N GLN A 76 -66.47 15.09 13.82
CA GLN A 76 -65.59 14.26 14.64
C GLN A 76 -64.78 13.26 13.82
N ALA A 77 -65.40 12.59 12.85
CA ALA A 77 -64.73 11.68 11.93
C ALA A 77 -63.68 12.41 11.09
N TRP A 78 -63.99 13.62 10.62
CA TRP A 78 -63.04 14.46 9.89
C TRP A 78 -61.83 14.88 10.73
N TRP A 79 -62.05 15.28 11.98
CA TRP A 79 -60.95 15.61 12.91
C TRP A 79 -60.07 14.40 13.22
N ARG A 80 -60.66 13.24 13.52
CA ARG A 80 -59.89 12.00 13.75
C ARG A 80 -59.07 11.59 12.53
N GLY A 81 -59.66 11.67 11.33
CA GLY A 81 -58.94 11.39 10.09
C GLY A 81 -57.80 12.35 9.82
N THR A 82 -57.98 13.64 10.09
CA THR A 82 -56.94 14.66 9.89
C THR A 82 -55.79 14.50 10.88
N LEU A 83 -56.09 14.19 12.15
CA LEU A 83 -55.08 13.97 13.19
C LEU A 83 -54.21 12.75 12.88
N VAL A 84 -54.80 11.63 12.46
CA VAL A 84 -54.07 10.42 12.04
C VAL A 84 -53.20 10.68 10.81
N ARG A 85 -53.71 11.38 9.80
CA ARG A 85 -52.93 11.73 8.59
C ARG A 85 -51.70 12.58 8.93
N ARG A 86 -51.84 13.58 9.82
CA ARG A 86 -50.71 14.40 10.29
C ARG A 86 -49.68 13.56 11.04
N ALA A 87 -50.13 12.66 11.93
CA ALA A 87 -49.24 11.78 12.68
C ALA A 87 -48.46 10.82 11.75
N LEU A 88 -49.14 10.21 10.78
CA LEU A 88 -48.52 9.33 9.79
C LEU A 88 -47.52 10.08 8.91
N LEU A 89 -47.83 11.30 8.49
CA LEU A 89 -46.92 12.11 7.68
C LEU A 89 -45.66 12.48 8.47
N HIS A 90 -45.81 12.87 9.73
CA HIS A 90 -44.66 13.09 10.62
C HIS A 90 -43.83 11.82 10.83
N ALA A 91 -44.46 10.68 11.07
CA ALA A 91 -43.77 9.40 11.24
C ALA A 91 -43.02 9.00 9.96
N ALA A 92 -43.65 9.14 8.79
CA ALA A 92 -43.05 8.83 7.49
C ALA A 92 -41.86 9.74 7.19
N LEU A 93 -41.95 11.04 7.47
CA LEU A 93 -40.82 11.96 7.31
C LEU A 93 -39.64 11.58 8.22
N ARG A 94 -39.91 11.24 9.48
CA ARG A 94 -38.87 10.78 10.41
C ARG A 94 -38.21 9.49 9.92
N ALA A 95 -39.00 8.52 9.50
CA ALA A 95 -38.49 7.26 8.93
C ALA A 95 -37.64 7.52 7.67
N CYS A 96 -38.09 8.41 6.79
CA CYS A 96 -37.36 8.79 5.58
C CYS A 96 -35.99 9.41 5.91
N ILE A 97 -35.92 10.32 6.89
CA ILE A 97 -34.66 10.91 7.34
C ILE A 97 -33.70 9.83 7.87
N ILE A 98 -34.20 8.91 8.70
CA ILE A 98 -33.39 7.81 9.24
C ILE A 98 -32.89 6.89 8.12
N GLN A 99 -33.74 6.53 7.16
CA GLN A 99 -33.35 5.70 6.01
C GLN A 99 -32.30 6.39 5.13
N CYS A 100 -32.48 7.67 4.82
CA CYS A 100 -31.52 8.47 4.07
C CYS A 100 -30.16 8.54 4.80
N TRP A 101 -30.18 8.76 6.11
CA TRP A 101 -28.97 8.77 6.92
C TRP A 101 -28.24 7.43 6.89
N TRP A 102 -28.96 6.31 7.02
CA TRP A 102 -28.37 4.97 6.91
C TRP A 102 -27.77 4.69 5.54
N ARG A 103 -28.44 5.09 4.45
CA ARG A 103 -27.90 4.96 3.09
C ARG A 103 -26.59 5.73 2.94
N LEU A 104 -26.53 6.95 3.48
CA LEU A 104 -25.32 7.78 3.48
C LEU A 104 -24.20 7.17 4.34
N MET A 105 -24.53 6.63 5.51
CA MET A 105 -23.53 5.96 6.34
C MET A 105 -22.99 4.70 5.66
N LEU A 106 -23.85 3.92 5.03
CA LEU A 106 -23.45 2.71 4.33
C LEU A 106 -22.57 3.03 3.13
N SER A 107 -22.89 4.05 2.33
CA SER A 107 -22.04 4.48 1.22
C SER A 107 -20.66 4.94 1.72
N LYS A 108 -20.59 5.71 2.81
CA LYS A 108 -19.32 6.11 3.44
C LYS A 108 -18.49 4.91 3.89
N ILE A 109 -19.12 3.89 4.48
CA ILE A 109 -18.42 2.67 4.92
C ILE A 109 -17.87 1.91 3.71
N LEU A 110 -18.67 1.75 2.65
CA LEU A 110 -18.25 1.08 1.43
C LEU A 110 -17.13 1.84 0.71
N GLU A 111 -17.20 3.17 0.63
CA GLU A 111 -16.12 4.00 0.09
C GLU A 111 -14.82 3.83 0.87
N LYS A 112 -14.88 3.84 2.21
CA LYS A 112 -13.70 3.61 3.05
C LYS A 112 -13.08 2.24 2.78
N ARG A 113 -13.90 1.20 2.70
CA ARG A 113 -13.44 -0.16 2.36
C ARG A 113 -12.81 -0.21 0.97
N ARG A 114 -13.44 0.43 -0.02
CA ARG A 114 -12.91 0.51 -1.40
C ARG A 114 -11.58 1.25 -1.45
N ARG A 115 -11.46 2.40 -0.77
CA ARG A 115 -10.19 3.16 -0.68
C ARG A 115 -9.10 2.33 -0.02
N ALA A 116 -9.39 1.66 1.10
CA ALA A 116 -8.43 0.81 1.77
C ALA A 116 -7.94 -0.34 0.88
N ALA A 117 -8.84 -0.99 0.12
CA ALA A 117 -8.45 -2.02 -0.84
C ALA A 117 -7.56 -1.43 -1.96
N LEU A 118 -7.92 -0.28 -2.53
CA LEU A 118 -7.12 0.38 -3.56
C LEU A 118 -5.74 0.81 -3.04
N GLU A 119 -5.63 1.30 -1.81
CA GLU A 119 -4.35 1.67 -1.20
C GLU A 119 -3.40 0.47 -1.06
N VAL A 120 -3.93 -0.72 -0.73
CA VAL A 120 -3.13 -1.94 -0.67
C VAL A 120 -2.57 -2.28 -2.06
N PHE A 121 -3.42 -2.30 -3.09
CA PHE A 121 -2.97 -2.55 -4.47
C PHE A 121 -1.97 -1.50 -4.95
N SER A 122 -2.22 -0.22 -4.70
CA SER A 122 -1.29 0.85 -5.08
C SER A 122 0.06 0.71 -4.36
N ARG A 123 0.09 0.28 -3.10
CA ARG A 123 1.35 0.01 -2.39
C ARG A 123 2.12 -1.15 -3.00
N GLU A 124 1.43 -2.22 -3.36
CA GLU A 124 2.03 -3.37 -4.03
C GLU A 124 2.62 -2.98 -5.40
N GLU A 125 1.88 -2.22 -6.20
CA GLU A 125 2.35 -1.71 -7.49
C GLU A 125 3.56 -0.79 -7.32
N TRP A 126 3.51 0.16 -6.38
CA TRP A 126 4.63 1.04 -6.08
C TRP A 126 5.88 0.26 -5.66
N ALA A 127 5.71 -0.74 -4.80
CA ALA A 127 6.80 -1.62 -4.37
C ALA A 127 7.38 -2.40 -5.57
N ALA A 128 6.51 -2.95 -6.43
CA ALA A 128 6.93 -3.68 -7.62
C ALA A 128 7.70 -2.79 -8.61
N VAL A 129 7.20 -1.59 -8.91
CA VAL A 129 7.86 -0.63 -9.83
C VAL A 129 9.20 -0.16 -9.25
N THR A 130 9.24 0.12 -7.95
CA THR A 130 10.49 0.49 -7.26
C THR A 130 11.50 -0.65 -7.35
N LEU A 131 11.09 -1.89 -7.06
CA LEU A 131 11.97 -3.05 -7.15
C LEU A 131 12.45 -3.30 -8.59
N GLN A 132 11.57 -3.20 -9.58
CA GLN A 132 11.91 -3.35 -10.99
C GLN A 132 12.91 -2.29 -11.46
N SER A 133 12.70 -1.03 -11.10
CA SER A 133 13.61 0.06 -11.46
C SER A 133 14.99 -0.12 -10.81
N GLN A 134 15.04 -0.52 -9.53
CA GLN A 134 16.28 -0.83 -8.84
C GLN A 134 17.00 -2.03 -9.47
N ALA A 135 16.28 -3.10 -9.81
CA ALA A 135 16.86 -4.27 -10.47
C ALA A 135 17.45 -3.92 -11.85
N ARG A 136 16.74 -3.09 -12.64
CA ARG A 136 17.22 -2.59 -13.95
C ARG A 136 18.47 -1.72 -13.77
N MET A 137 18.44 -0.77 -12.85
CA MET A 137 19.58 0.10 -12.52
C MET A 137 20.80 -0.72 -12.07
N TRP A 138 20.59 -1.68 -11.17
CA TRP A 138 21.65 -2.53 -10.64
C TRP A 138 22.30 -3.39 -11.73
N ARG A 139 21.51 -3.96 -12.65
CA ARG A 139 22.04 -4.75 -13.78
C ARG A 139 22.96 -3.91 -14.66
N ILE A 140 22.56 -2.68 -15.00
CA ILE A 140 23.36 -1.76 -15.82
C ILE A 140 24.63 -1.38 -15.07
N ARG A 141 24.50 -0.98 -13.80
CA ARG A 141 25.64 -0.58 -12.96
C ARG A 141 26.65 -1.70 -12.80
N ARG A 142 26.20 -2.94 -12.58
CA ARG A 142 27.07 -4.12 -12.49
C ARG A 142 27.85 -4.31 -13.79
N ARG A 143 27.19 -4.24 -14.94
CA ARG A 143 27.85 -4.40 -16.25
C ARG A 143 28.85 -3.28 -16.53
N TYR A 144 28.48 -2.04 -16.21
CA TYR A 144 29.38 -0.89 -16.32
C TYR A 144 30.63 -1.07 -15.44
N CYS A 145 30.45 -1.43 -14.16
CA CYS A 145 31.57 -1.67 -13.25
C CYS A 145 32.46 -2.82 -13.71
N GLN A 146 31.91 -3.90 -14.26
CA GLN A 146 32.68 -5.01 -14.83
C GLN A 146 33.57 -4.55 -15.99
N VAL A 147 32.99 -3.83 -16.96
CA VAL A 147 33.75 -3.29 -18.10
C VAL A 147 34.80 -2.30 -17.62
N LEU A 148 34.44 -1.40 -16.70
CA LEU A 148 35.37 -0.40 -16.16
C LEU A 148 36.55 -1.07 -15.44
N ASN A 149 36.31 -2.12 -14.65
CA ASN A 149 37.38 -2.88 -14.02
C ASN A 149 38.26 -3.58 -15.05
N ALA A 150 37.68 -4.22 -16.08
CA ALA A 150 38.46 -4.83 -17.15
C ALA A 150 39.35 -3.81 -17.87
N VAL A 151 38.80 -2.64 -18.21
CA VAL A 151 39.54 -1.54 -18.84
C VAL A 151 40.67 -1.05 -17.92
N ARG A 152 40.42 -0.88 -16.62
CA ARG A 152 41.46 -0.47 -15.65
C ARG A 152 42.59 -1.50 -15.57
N ILE A 153 42.28 -2.80 -15.55
CA ILE A 153 43.29 -3.87 -15.55
C ILE A 153 44.13 -3.82 -16.82
N ILE A 154 43.49 -3.71 -17.98
CA ILE A 154 44.18 -3.61 -19.28
C ILE A 154 45.07 -2.36 -19.30
N GLN A 155 44.54 -1.20 -18.90
CA GLN A 155 45.32 0.04 -18.84
C GLN A 155 46.50 -0.04 -17.88
N ALA A 156 46.33 -0.67 -16.72
CA ALA A 156 47.41 -0.89 -15.76
C ALA A 156 48.49 -1.78 -16.38
N TYR A 157 48.11 -2.88 -17.03
CA TYR A 157 49.05 -3.75 -17.74
C TYR A 157 49.83 -3.00 -18.82
N TRP A 158 49.14 -2.20 -19.65
CA TRP A 158 49.80 -1.38 -20.67
C TRP A 158 50.74 -0.33 -20.07
N ARG A 159 50.34 0.35 -18.98
CA ARG A 159 51.20 1.30 -18.27
C ARG A 159 52.43 0.63 -17.68
N CYS A 160 52.25 -0.49 -16.99
CA CYS A 160 53.35 -1.27 -16.43
C CYS A 160 54.29 -1.77 -17.53
N ARG A 161 53.77 -2.28 -18.65
CA ARG A 161 54.58 -2.74 -19.78
C ARG A 161 55.37 -1.58 -20.44
N ALA A 162 54.73 -0.44 -20.64
CA ALA A 162 55.39 0.74 -21.19
C ALA A 162 56.49 1.29 -20.26
N CYS A 163 56.25 1.33 -18.94
CA CYS A 163 57.27 1.71 -17.96
C CYS A 163 58.40 0.68 -17.89
N ALA A 164 58.10 -0.62 -17.90
CA ALA A 164 59.11 -1.68 -17.90
C ALA A 164 60.03 -1.60 -19.13
N SER A 165 59.49 -1.23 -20.30
CA SER A 165 60.32 -1.03 -21.50
C SER A 165 61.14 0.26 -21.52
N ARG A 166 60.78 1.27 -20.70
CA ARG A 166 61.43 2.59 -20.73
C ARG A 166 62.63 2.72 -19.81
N GLY A 167 62.89 1.68 -19.01
CA GLY A 167 63.90 1.71 -17.97
C GLY A 167 63.58 2.74 -16.88
N PHE A 168 64.26 2.66 -15.74
CA PHE A 168 64.16 3.68 -14.70
C PHE A 168 65.52 4.31 -14.45
N ILE A 169 65.53 5.59 -14.12
CA ILE A 169 66.73 6.35 -13.79
C ILE A 169 66.65 6.70 -12.31
N LYS A 170 67.65 6.26 -11.54
CA LYS A 170 67.81 6.60 -10.14
C LYS A 170 69.04 7.49 -9.99
N GLY A 171 68.81 8.74 -9.62
CA GLY A 171 69.89 9.67 -9.30
C GLY A 171 70.18 9.67 -7.80
N GLN A 172 71.45 9.54 -7.42
CA GLN A 172 71.97 9.92 -6.12
C GLN A 172 72.83 11.16 -6.32
N TYR A 173 72.63 12.18 -5.49
CA TYR A 173 73.49 13.38 -5.50
C TYR A 173 74.01 13.64 -4.10
N ARG A 174 75.29 14.02 -4.02
CA ARG A 174 75.95 14.42 -2.79
C ARG A 174 76.58 15.79 -3.01
N VAL A 175 76.07 16.78 -2.29
CA VAL A 175 76.60 18.14 -2.33
C VAL A 175 77.71 18.25 -1.29
N THR A 176 78.91 18.64 -1.71
CA THR A 176 80.00 19.05 -0.82
C THR A 176 80.29 20.53 -1.04
N ALA A 177 81.01 21.17 -0.12
CA ALA A 177 81.23 22.63 -0.16
C ALA A 177 81.81 23.13 -1.51
N ASN A 178 82.66 22.32 -2.16
CA ASN A 178 83.38 22.75 -3.36
C ASN A 178 82.96 21.99 -4.62
N GLN A 179 82.19 20.90 -4.50
CA GLN A 179 81.85 20.00 -5.60
C GLN A 179 80.48 19.33 -5.40
N LEU A 180 79.74 19.14 -6.49
CA LEU A 180 78.54 18.31 -6.58
C LEU A 180 78.94 16.95 -7.17
N HIS A 181 78.75 15.88 -6.42
CA HIS A 181 78.88 14.52 -6.94
C HIS A 181 77.51 14.00 -7.36
N LEU A 182 77.37 13.61 -8.63
CA LEU A 182 76.15 13.10 -9.22
C LEU A 182 76.40 11.67 -9.71
N GLU A 183 75.57 10.73 -9.25
CA GLU A 183 75.60 9.34 -9.68
C GLU A 183 74.22 8.99 -10.23
N LEU A 184 74.14 8.65 -11.52
CA LEU A 184 72.91 8.17 -12.16
C LEU A 184 73.04 6.68 -12.47
N GLU A 185 72.14 5.90 -11.91
CA GLU A 185 71.93 4.50 -12.26
C GLU A 185 70.75 4.43 -13.24
N ILE A 186 71.03 4.04 -14.49
CA ILE A 186 70.05 3.85 -15.54
C ILE A 186 69.85 2.35 -15.74
N LEU A 187 68.65 1.86 -15.47
CA LEU A 187 68.28 0.46 -15.63
C LEU A 187 67.39 0.31 -16.86
N LEU A 188 68.01 0.07 -18.02
CA LEU A 188 67.32 -0.43 -19.22
C LEU A 188 67.40 -1.96 -19.20
N GLY A 189 66.36 -2.67 -19.64
CA GLY A 189 66.18 -4.13 -19.44
C GLY A 189 67.29 -5.09 -19.89
N SER A 190 68.45 -4.61 -20.34
CA SER A 190 69.68 -5.38 -20.61
C SER A 190 70.74 -5.29 -19.49
N GLY A 191 70.54 -4.49 -18.43
CA GLY A 191 71.47 -4.37 -17.28
C GLY A 191 71.61 -2.92 -16.75
N PRO A 192 72.10 -2.71 -15.51
CA PRO A 192 72.36 -1.38 -14.98
C PRO A 192 73.56 -0.72 -15.66
N CYS A 193 73.41 0.52 -16.12
CA CYS A 193 74.53 1.41 -16.45
C CYS A 193 74.63 2.53 -15.43
N ILE A 194 75.85 2.76 -14.91
CA ILE A 194 76.14 3.76 -13.88
C ILE A 194 76.97 4.87 -14.52
N VAL A 195 76.49 6.10 -14.40
CA VAL A 195 77.16 7.32 -14.87
C VAL A 195 77.46 8.21 -13.67
N THR A 196 78.73 8.49 -13.42
CA THR A 196 79.18 9.36 -12.31
C THR A 196 79.82 10.64 -12.86
N GLU A 197 79.41 11.80 -12.36
CA GLU A 197 79.94 13.11 -12.73
C GLU A 197 80.20 13.98 -11.49
N CYS A 198 81.31 14.73 -11.50
CA CYS A 198 81.68 15.67 -10.44
C CYS A 198 81.70 17.10 -11.00
N ILE A 199 80.73 17.92 -10.60
CA ILE A 199 80.60 19.31 -11.07
C ILE A 199 81.16 20.26 -10.00
N PRO A 200 82.21 21.05 -10.27
CA PRO A 200 82.74 22.01 -9.31
C PRO A 200 81.72 23.14 -9.08
N ILE A 201 81.41 23.44 -7.82
CA ILE A 201 80.51 24.54 -7.45
C ILE A 201 81.38 25.77 -7.20
N SER A 202 81.29 26.76 -8.09
CA SER A 202 81.92 28.07 -7.86
C SER A 202 81.06 28.87 -6.89
N ILE A 203 81.39 28.83 -5.60
CA ILE A 203 80.81 29.76 -4.62
C ILE A 203 81.44 31.12 -4.91
N LYS A 204 80.67 32.02 -5.54
CA LYS A 204 81.02 33.44 -5.53
C LYS A 204 80.64 34.00 -4.17
N GLU A 205 81.64 34.37 -3.38
CA GLU A 205 81.51 35.27 -2.24
C GLU A 205 81.12 36.69 -2.69
#